data_AF-A0A838RWI0-F1
#
_entry.id   AF-A0A838RWI0-F1
#
_cell.length_a   1.000
_cell.length_b   1.000
_cell.length_c   1.000
_cell.angle_alpha   90.00
_cell.angle_beta   90.00
_cell.angle_gamma   90.00
#
_symmetry.space_group_name_H-M   'P 1'
#
loop_
_entity.id
_entity.type
_entity.pdbx_description
1 polymer ?
#
loop_
_entity_poly.entity_id
_entity_poly.type
_entity_poly.pdbx_seq_one_letter_code
_entity_poly.pdbx_strand_id
1 'polypeptide(L)'
;MTKFLVTTRVLLLTVMVGLIASSSALAAATIVIQNNDQPGVGFNDPRPVAPVGGNNGSTLGEQRLNAFQFAANIWGATLNSGPPITVRASWLGLPCTANSGTLASAGAVSIRRDFPGALFAATWYSVAIANSISGSDLNGPSAEMSAQFNVSLGTPGCLENRQWYYGLDTNHGINRINLVTVLLHEFSHGLGFQSFTDEETGAQASGFASIYDRFLFDNTAGKTWVEMTNAERVASAINTGNLVWNGPQVTNDAATVLTGGKDSLGRPRMFAPNPVDSGSSVSHWDTVA
;
A
#
# COMPACT_ATOMS: atom_id res chain seq x y z
N MET A 1 5.79 -85.53 -24.18
CA MET A 1 4.39 -85.07 -23.99
C MET A 1 4.29 -84.77 -22.50
N THR A 2 3.99 -83.59 -21.98
CA THR A 2 3.04 -82.56 -22.41
C THR A 2 3.42 -81.25 -21.72
N LYS A 3 3.04 -80.15 -22.37
CA LYS A 3 3.31 -78.74 -22.07
C LYS A 3 2.63 -78.24 -20.77
N PHE A 4 3.26 -77.21 -20.20
CA PHE A 4 2.71 -76.05 -19.48
C PHE A 4 1.18 -75.84 -19.52
N LEU A 5 0.61 -75.39 -18.40
CA LEU A 5 0.03 -74.03 -18.27
C LEU A 5 -0.40 -73.74 -16.82
N VAL A 6 0.28 -72.77 -16.20
CA VAL A 6 -0.06 -72.14 -14.92
C VAL A 6 -1.11 -71.07 -15.20
N THR A 7 -2.29 -71.16 -14.59
CA THR A 7 -3.33 -70.12 -14.66
C THR A 7 -3.05 -69.02 -13.64
N THR A 8 -2.66 -67.85 -14.14
CA THR A 8 -2.51 -66.60 -13.39
C THR A 8 -3.88 -66.07 -12.95
N ARG A 9 -4.08 -65.89 -11.64
CA ARG A 9 -5.24 -65.17 -11.10
C ARG A 9 -4.99 -63.67 -11.26
N VAL A 10 -5.82 -63.01 -12.07
CA VAL A 10 -5.84 -61.55 -12.20
C VAL A 10 -6.58 -60.98 -10.98
N LEU A 11 -5.84 -60.32 -10.08
CA LEU A 11 -6.39 -59.52 -9.00
C LEU A 11 -6.61 -58.10 -9.54
N LEU A 12 -7.87 -57.68 -9.69
CA LEU A 12 -8.20 -56.28 -10.01
C LEU A 12 -7.86 -55.41 -8.79
N LEU A 13 -6.79 -54.62 -8.87
CA LEU A 13 -6.58 -53.47 -8.00
C LEU A 13 -7.44 -52.31 -8.51
N THR A 14 -8.47 -51.94 -7.76
CA THR A 14 -9.17 -50.67 -7.92
C THR A 14 -8.34 -49.57 -7.26
N VAL A 15 -7.59 -48.81 -8.05
CA VAL A 15 -6.90 -47.60 -7.58
C VAL A 15 -7.92 -46.48 -7.51
N MET A 16 -8.40 -46.17 -6.31
CA MET A 16 -9.18 -44.96 -6.04
C MET A 16 -8.19 -43.78 -6.00
N VAL A 17 -8.03 -43.07 -7.11
CA VAL A 17 -7.33 -41.78 -7.14
C VAL A 17 -8.27 -40.74 -6.54
N GLY A 18 -8.09 -40.44 -5.26
CA GLY A 18 -8.70 -39.27 -4.64
C GLY A 18 -8.05 -38.02 -5.20
N LEU A 19 -8.74 -37.32 -6.11
CA LEU A 19 -8.43 -35.92 -6.41
C LEU A 19 -8.74 -35.11 -5.15
N ILE A 20 -7.72 -34.91 -4.30
CA ILE A 20 -7.71 -33.77 -3.39
C ILE A 20 -7.45 -32.56 -4.29
N ALA A 21 -8.53 -32.00 -4.84
CA ALA A 21 -8.51 -30.64 -5.33
C ALA A 21 -8.36 -29.75 -4.09
N SER A 22 -7.13 -29.50 -3.68
CA SER A 22 -6.79 -28.34 -2.85
C SER A 22 -7.06 -27.12 -3.73
N SER A 23 -8.32 -26.72 -3.85
CA SER A 23 -8.65 -25.38 -4.26
C SER A 23 -8.15 -24.49 -3.12
N SER A 24 -6.90 -24.04 -3.21
CA SER A 24 -6.51 -22.75 -2.67
C SER A 24 -7.43 -21.76 -3.37
N ALA A 25 -8.62 -21.54 -2.79
CA ALA A 25 -9.38 -20.35 -3.07
C ALA A 25 -8.39 -19.21 -2.84
N LEU A 26 -7.98 -18.53 -3.91
CA LEU A 26 -7.23 -17.30 -3.82
C LEU A 26 -8.12 -16.35 -3.02
N ALA A 27 -7.89 -16.27 -1.71
CA ALA A 27 -8.68 -15.42 -0.85
C ALA A 27 -8.24 -13.98 -1.15
N ALA A 28 -8.96 -13.31 -2.05
CA ALA A 28 -8.77 -11.90 -2.29
C ALA A 28 -8.96 -11.13 -0.98
N ALA A 29 -8.12 -10.12 -0.73
CA ALA A 29 -8.30 -9.26 0.44
C ALA A 29 -9.62 -8.49 0.32
N THR A 30 -10.38 -8.42 1.40
CA THR A 30 -11.56 -7.55 1.47
C THR A 30 -11.15 -6.22 2.07
N ILE A 31 -11.30 -5.13 1.32
CA ILE A 31 -11.02 -3.77 1.79
C ILE A 31 -12.34 -2.98 1.90
N VAL A 32 -12.62 -2.46 3.09
CA VAL A 32 -13.88 -1.77 3.41
C VAL A 32 -13.61 -0.28 3.65
N ILE A 33 -14.39 0.58 3.00
CA ILE A 33 -14.32 2.03 3.21
C ILE A 33 -15.27 2.41 4.35
N GLN A 34 -14.72 2.85 5.48
CA GLN A 34 -15.47 3.45 6.57
C GLN A 34 -15.54 4.96 6.35
N ASN A 35 -16.72 5.44 5.94
CA ASN A 35 -17.02 6.86 5.78
C ASN A 35 -17.00 7.57 7.16
N ASN A 36 -16.10 8.54 7.32
CA ASN A 36 -15.94 9.34 8.54
C ASN A 36 -16.31 10.82 8.32
N ASP A 37 -16.93 11.17 7.20
CA ASP A 37 -17.38 12.52 6.91
C ASP A 37 -18.70 12.87 7.62
N GLN A 38 -18.86 14.15 7.92
CA GLN A 38 -20.14 14.71 8.37
C GLN A 38 -21.13 14.84 7.19
N PRO A 39 -22.44 15.01 7.46
CA PRO A 39 -23.41 15.30 6.41
C PRO A 39 -23.03 16.53 5.57
N GLY A 40 -23.16 16.45 4.26
CA GLY A 40 -22.83 17.56 3.35
C GLY A 40 -21.35 17.72 3.00
N VAL A 41 -20.45 16.91 3.57
CA VAL A 41 -19.01 16.96 3.32
C VAL A 41 -18.53 15.67 2.65
N GLY A 42 -17.52 15.78 1.78
CA GLY A 42 -16.78 14.61 1.30
C GLY A 42 -17.65 13.59 0.60
N PHE A 43 -17.72 12.37 1.15
CA PHE A 43 -18.60 11.29 0.68
C PHE A 43 -20.09 11.59 0.81
N ASN A 44 -20.47 12.52 1.68
CA ASN A 44 -21.85 12.91 1.95
C ASN A 44 -22.24 14.23 1.26
N ASP A 45 -21.45 14.75 0.31
CA ASP A 45 -21.80 15.95 -0.47
C ASP A 45 -22.94 15.61 -1.46
N PRO A 46 -24.16 16.17 -1.29
CA PRO A 46 -25.33 15.80 -2.07
C PRO A 46 -25.41 16.51 -3.42
N ARG A 47 -24.42 17.34 -3.77
CA ARG A 47 -24.45 18.17 -4.98
C ARG A 47 -24.57 17.30 -6.23
N PRO A 48 -25.61 17.49 -7.05
CA PRO A 48 -25.77 16.71 -8.28
C PRO A 48 -24.61 16.94 -9.24
N VAL A 49 -24.13 15.85 -9.84
CA VAL A 49 -23.08 15.87 -10.86
C VAL A 49 -23.43 14.90 -11.99
N ALA A 50 -22.96 15.19 -13.20
CA ALA A 50 -23.06 14.24 -14.30
C ALA A 50 -22.05 13.09 -14.11
N PRO A 51 -22.34 11.88 -14.60
CA PRO A 51 -21.36 10.79 -14.67
C PRO A 51 -20.07 11.22 -15.37
N VAL A 52 -18.94 10.66 -14.94
CA VAL A 52 -17.61 11.00 -15.50
C VAL A 52 -16.71 9.77 -15.52
N GLY A 53 -16.07 9.47 -16.65
CA GLY A 53 -15.04 8.44 -16.75
C GLY A 53 -15.43 7.07 -16.19
N GLY A 54 -16.65 6.60 -16.48
CA GLY A 54 -17.19 5.33 -15.94
C GLY A 54 -17.73 5.39 -14.51
N ASN A 55 -17.64 6.54 -13.83
CA ASN A 55 -18.26 6.76 -12.53
C ASN A 55 -19.70 7.26 -12.69
N ASN A 56 -20.68 6.40 -12.40
CA ASN A 56 -22.11 6.70 -12.55
C ASN A 56 -22.75 7.35 -11.31
N GLY A 57 -21.94 7.76 -10.32
CA GLY A 57 -22.46 8.45 -9.14
C GLY A 57 -23.22 9.72 -9.51
N SER A 58 -24.39 9.90 -8.90
CA SER A 58 -25.34 10.99 -9.14
C SER A 58 -25.03 12.25 -8.32
N THR A 59 -24.27 12.09 -7.23
CA THR A 59 -23.78 13.20 -6.40
C THR A 59 -22.26 13.22 -6.33
N LEU A 60 -21.69 14.37 -5.97
CA LEU A 60 -20.25 14.51 -5.81
C LEU A 60 -19.70 13.54 -4.74
N GLY A 61 -20.43 13.38 -3.64
CA GLY A 61 -20.07 12.44 -2.58
C GLY A 61 -20.12 10.98 -3.03
N GLU A 62 -21.13 10.61 -3.81
CA GLU A 62 -21.25 9.27 -4.39
C GLU A 62 -20.09 8.98 -5.36
N GLN A 63 -19.72 9.94 -6.22
CA GLN A 63 -18.57 9.75 -7.11
C GLN A 63 -17.25 9.57 -6.35
N ARG A 64 -17.04 10.31 -5.26
CA ARG A 64 -15.88 10.11 -4.38
C ARG A 64 -15.87 8.72 -3.77
N LEU A 65 -17.00 8.26 -3.22
CA LEU A 65 -17.09 6.93 -2.61
C LEU A 65 -16.85 5.81 -3.63
N ASN A 66 -17.40 5.93 -4.83
CA ASN A 66 -17.18 4.98 -5.93
C ASN A 66 -15.70 4.88 -6.30
N ALA A 67 -14.97 6.01 -6.36
CA ALA A 67 -13.53 6.00 -6.63
C ALA A 67 -12.73 5.28 -5.52
N PHE A 68 -13.07 5.50 -4.25
CA PHE A 68 -12.46 4.79 -3.12
C PHE A 68 -12.73 3.29 -3.18
N GLN A 69 -13.97 2.89 -3.46
CA GLN A 69 -14.33 1.48 -3.62
C GLN A 69 -13.61 0.85 -4.81
N PHE A 70 -13.46 1.58 -5.92
CA PHE A 70 -12.72 1.10 -7.09
C PHE A 70 -11.24 0.85 -6.76
N ALA A 71 -10.56 1.77 -6.08
CA ALA A 71 -9.18 1.58 -5.62
C ALA A 71 -9.06 0.44 -4.59
N ALA A 72 -10.01 0.32 -3.67
CA ALA A 72 -10.09 -0.78 -2.71
C ALA A 72 -10.23 -2.14 -3.41
N ASN A 73 -11.02 -2.22 -4.49
CA ASN A 73 -11.19 -3.44 -5.27
C ASN A 73 -9.91 -3.83 -6.04
N ILE A 74 -9.15 -2.87 -6.56
CA ILE A 74 -7.86 -3.13 -7.21
C ILE A 74 -6.88 -3.77 -6.22
N TRP A 75 -6.71 -3.16 -5.04
CA TRP A 75 -5.87 -3.73 -3.98
C TRP A 75 -6.39 -5.07 -3.49
N GLY A 76 -7.71 -5.19 -3.29
CA GLY A 76 -8.36 -6.43 -2.88
C GLY A 76 -8.12 -7.59 -3.84
N ALA A 77 -8.14 -7.32 -5.15
CA ALA A 77 -7.82 -8.32 -6.18
C ALA A 77 -6.33 -8.67 -6.27
N THR A 78 -5.44 -7.78 -5.80
CA THR A 78 -3.98 -7.97 -5.86
C THR A 78 -3.45 -8.70 -4.64
N LEU A 79 -4.06 -8.49 -3.47
CA LEU A 79 -3.57 -9.00 -2.19
C LEU A 79 -4.35 -10.23 -1.74
N ASN A 80 -3.66 -11.11 -1.02
CA ASN A 80 -4.29 -12.18 -0.26
C ASN A 80 -4.20 -11.84 1.22
N SER A 81 -5.35 -11.62 1.86
CA SER A 81 -5.42 -11.27 3.28
C SER A 81 -6.76 -11.68 3.88
N GLY A 82 -6.71 -12.17 5.11
CA GLY A 82 -7.83 -12.22 6.04
C GLY A 82 -7.28 -11.96 7.45
N PRO A 83 -7.96 -11.17 8.31
CA PRO A 83 -9.31 -10.57 8.21
C PRO A 83 -9.45 -9.39 7.22
N PRO A 84 -10.68 -8.83 7.03
CA PRO A 84 -10.89 -7.62 6.24
C PRO A 84 -10.06 -6.43 6.72
N ILE A 85 -9.72 -5.54 5.79
CA ILE A 85 -8.95 -4.32 6.03
C ILE A 85 -9.89 -3.12 5.93
N THR A 86 -10.08 -2.39 7.01
CA THR A 86 -10.93 -1.21 7.08
C THR A 86 -10.10 0.06 6.89
N VAL A 87 -10.52 0.88 5.94
CA VAL A 87 -9.97 2.22 5.68
C VAL A 87 -10.92 3.25 6.29
N ARG A 88 -10.51 3.91 7.37
CA ARG A 88 -11.22 5.08 7.88
C ARG A 88 -10.89 6.28 6.99
N ALA A 89 -11.86 6.71 6.20
CA ALA A 89 -11.65 7.74 5.19
C ALA A 89 -12.46 9.01 5.48
N SER A 90 -11.86 10.17 5.23
CA SER A 90 -12.53 11.47 5.30
C SER A 90 -11.97 12.48 4.31
N TRP A 91 -12.79 13.47 3.95
CA TRP A 91 -12.42 14.62 3.13
C TRP A 91 -12.30 15.87 4.01
N LEU A 92 -11.11 16.44 4.07
CA LEU A 92 -10.80 17.57 4.94
C LEU A 92 -10.00 18.62 4.17
N GLY A 93 -9.98 19.86 4.66
CA GLY A 93 -9.06 20.86 4.14
C GLY A 93 -7.64 20.50 4.58
N LEU A 94 -6.76 20.17 3.63
CA LEU A 94 -5.34 19.89 3.90
C LEU A 94 -4.48 21.11 3.53
N PRO A 95 -3.26 21.24 4.10
CA PRO A 95 -2.38 22.37 3.82
C PRO A 95 -2.16 22.59 2.32
N CYS A 96 -2.37 23.83 1.88
CA CYS A 96 -2.16 24.21 0.50
C CYS A 96 -1.96 25.72 0.35
N THR A 97 -1.47 26.07 -0.84
CA THR A 97 -1.34 27.41 -1.40
C THR A 97 -1.98 27.40 -2.78
N ALA A 98 -2.06 28.56 -3.44
CA ALA A 98 -2.61 28.65 -4.79
C ALA A 98 -1.93 27.67 -5.80
N ASN A 99 -0.65 27.33 -5.59
CA ASN A 99 0.16 26.59 -6.56
C ASN A 99 0.72 25.24 -6.05
N SER A 100 0.58 24.93 -4.76
CA SER A 100 1.11 23.70 -4.16
C SER A 100 0.20 23.27 -3.00
N GLY A 101 0.16 21.98 -2.68
CA GLY A 101 -0.57 21.51 -1.52
C GLY A 101 -0.56 19.99 -1.37
N THR A 102 -0.89 19.54 -0.18
CA THR A 102 -1.10 18.13 0.14
C THR A 102 -2.37 17.66 -0.56
N LEU A 103 -2.26 16.61 -1.37
CA LEU A 103 -3.42 16.00 -2.04
C LEU A 103 -4.18 15.08 -1.09
N ALA A 104 -3.44 14.26 -0.36
CA ALA A 104 -3.96 13.32 0.60
C ALA A 104 -2.86 12.93 1.60
N SER A 105 -3.26 12.18 2.63
CA SER A 105 -2.36 11.53 3.57
C SER A 105 -3.03 10.29 4.12
N ALA A 106 -2.33 9.17 4.10
CA ALA A 106 -2.78 7.93 4.69
C ALA A 106 -1.67 7.17 5.39
N GLY A 107 -2.06 6.24 6.26
CA GLY A 107 -1.14 5.35 6.91
C GLY A 107 -1.81 4.41 7.90
N ALA A 108 -1.04 3.48 8.44
CA ALA A 108 -1.53 2.53 9.43
C ALA A 108 -1.99 3.26 10.71
N VAL A 109 -3.15 2.89 11.25
CA VAL A 109 -3.68 3.46 12.50
C VAL A 109 -2.90 2.97 13.72
N SER A 110 -2.32 1.78 13.63
CA SER A 110 -1.48 1.22 14.69
C SER A 110 -0.45 0.25 14.13
N ILE A 111 0.51 -0.09 14.98
CA ILE A 111 1.55 -1.09 14.70
C ILE A 111 1.50 -2.22 15.72
N ARG A 112 1.89 -3.42 15.28
CA ARG A 112 1.96 -4.64 16.08
C ARG A 112 3.33 -5.27 15.96
N ARG A 113 3.76 -5.92 17.03
CA ARG A 113 5.06 -6.60 17.15
C ARG A 113 4.91 -7.80 18.08
N ASP A 114 5.74 -8.81 17.88
CA ASP A 114 5.82 -10.02 18.72
C ASP A 114 4.47 -10.75 18.86
N PHE A 115 3.62 -10.66 17.84
CA PHE A 115 2.35 -11.40 17.74
C PHE A 115 2.59 -12.82 17.20
N PRO A 116 1.67 -13.78 17.45
CA PRO A 116 1.78 -15.13 16.89
C PRO A 116 1.91 -15.11 15.36
N GLY A 117 2.98 -15.71 14.83
CA GLY A 117 3.26 -15.75 13.40
C GLY A 117 4.13 -14.60 12.87
N ALA A 118 4.50 -13.62 13.71
CA ALA A 118 5.43 -12.57 13.30
C ALA A 118 6.73 -13.16 12.72
N LEU A 119 7.10 -12.71 11.51
CA LEU A 119 8.23 -13.29 10.76
C LEU A 119 9.59 -13.00 11.40
N PHE A 120 9.66 -11.89 12.14
CA PHE A 120 10.84 -11.45 12.86
C PHE A 120 10.43 -10.99 14.26
N ALA A 121 11.17 -11.45 15.26
CA ALA A 121 11.06 -10.94 16.63
C ALA A 121 11.43 -9.45 16.66
N ALA A 122 10.93 -8.75 17.67
CA ALA A 122 11.29 -7.36 17.97
C ALA A 122 11.15 -6.42 16.75
N THR A 123 10.17 -6.67 15.88
CA THR A 123 9.92 -5.93 14.62
C THR A 123 8.49 -5.41 14.53
N TRP A 124 8.31 -4.13 14.22
CA TRP A 124 6.99 -3.53 14.00
C TRP A 124 6.43 -3.86 12.61
N TYR A 125 5.12 -4.08 12.55
CA TYR A 125 4.34 -4.26 11.34
C TYR A 125 3.15 -3.29 11.39
N SER A 126 2.81 -2.67 10.26
CA SER A 126 1.49 -2.05 10.10
C SER A 126 0.41 -3.07 10.47
N VAL A 127 -0.63 -2.64 11.17
CA VAL A 127 -1.63 -3.57 11.70
C VAL A 127 -2.32 -4.41 10.63
N ALA A 128 -2.53 -3.88 9.42
CA ALA A 128 -3.03 -4.66 8.28
C ALA A 128 -2.13 -5.87 7.93
N ILE A 129 -0.81 -5.67 7.92
CA ILE A 129 0.16 -6.75 7.69
C ILE A 129 0.12 -7.76 8.84
N ALA A 130 0.07 -7.28 10.09
CA ALA A 130 0.04 -8.14 11.25
C ALA A 130 -1.22 -9.03 11.30
N ASN A 131 -2.37 -8.45 10.94
CA ASN A 131 -3.63 -9.17 10.82
C ASN A 131 -3.55 -10.22 9.72
N SER A 132 -3.03 -9.86 8.54
CA SER A 132 -2.82 -10.76 7.41
C SER A 132 -1.93 -11.96 7.77
N ILE A 133 -0.78 -11.71 8.42
CA ILE A 133 0.18 -12.76 8.81
C ILE A 133 -0.41 -13.66 9.90
N SER A 134 -1.09 -13.11 10.89
CA SER A 134 -1.66 -13.89 11.99
C SER A 134 -2.95 -14.63 11.61
N GLY A 135 -3.61 -14.23 10.51
CA GLY A 135 -4.93 -14.71 10.14
C GLY A 135 -6.04 -14.28 11.12
N SER A 136 -5.77 -13.26 11.95
CA SER A 136 -6.66 -12.84 13.03
C SER A 136 -6.68 -11.31 13.17
N ASP A 137 -7.77 -10.77 13.74
CA ASP A 137 -7.88 -9.34 14.03
C ASP A 137 -7.15 -9.02 15.36
N LEU A 138 -6.08 -8.23 15.27
CA LEU A 138 -5.25 -7.83 16.41
C LEU A 138 -5.56 -6.42 16.94
N ASN A 139 -6.60 -5.75 16.43
CA ASN A 139 -6.98 -4.37 16.78
C ASN A 139 -8.47 -4.18 17.06
N GLY A 140 -9.27 -5.25 16.97
CA GLY A 140 -10.69 -5.23 17.27
C GLY A 140 -11.44 -4.27 16.33
N PRO A 141 -12.41 -3.49 16.83
CA PRO A 141 -13.25 -2.65 15.95
C PRO A 141 -12.54 -1.43 15.35
N SER A 142 -11.26 -1.22 15.65
CA SER A 142 -10.50 -0.09 15.10
C SER A 142 -10.18 -0.35 13.64
N ALA A 143 -10.27 0.67 12.79
CA ALA A 143 -9.81 0.55 11.40
C ALA A 143 -8.29 0.29 11.33
N GLU A 144 -7.85 -0.48 10.33
CA GLU A 144 -6.44 -0.79 10.10
C GLU A 144 -5.65 0.43 9.61
N MET A 145 -6.28 1.28 8.79
CA MET A 145 -5.65 2.48 8.25
C MET A 145 -6.59 3.68 8.26
N SER A 146 -6.00 4.87 8.25
CA SER A 146 -6.70 6.15 8.13
C SER A 146 -6.24 6.83 6.85
N ALA A 147 -7.16 7.47 6.13
CA ALA A 147 -6.88 8.19 4.91
C ALA A 147 -7.66 9.51 4.84
N GLN A 148 -6.98 10.60 4.54
CA GLN A 148 -7.55 11.94 4.45
C GLN A 148 -7.25 12.54 3.08
N PHE A 149 -8.24 13.14 2.42
CA PHE A 149 -8.10 13.72 1.08
C PHE A 149 -8.50 15.19 1.08
N ASN A 150 -7.77 16.00 0.30
CA ASN A 150 -7.94 17.44 0.29
C ASN A 150 -9.23 17.84 -0.43
N VAL A 151 -10.24 18.24 0.36
CA VAL A 151 -11.53 18.71 -0.15
C VAL A 151 -11.44 20.09 -0.81
N SER A 152 -10.40 20.86 -0.48
CA SER A 152 -10.21 22.24 -0.93
C SER A 152 -9.48 22.35 -2.28
N LEU A 153 -9.02 21.25 -2.86
CA LEU A 153 -8.29 21.27 -4.13
C LEU A 153 -9.12 21.92 -5.25
N GLY A 154 -8.53 22.90 -5.93
CA GLY A 154 -9.16 23.65 -7.00
C GLY A 154 -10.05 24.81 -6.53
N THR A 155 -10.01 25.12 -5.22
CA THR A 155 -10.64 26.32 -4.66
C THR A 155 -9.61 27.45 -4.52
N PRO A 156 -10.04 28.73 -4.41
CA PRO A 156 -9.12 29.85 -4.16
C PRO A 156 -8.19 29.58 -2.97
N GLY A 157 -6.90 29.78 -3.17
CA GLY A 157 -5.84 29.52 -2.20
C GLY A 157 -5.35 28.06 -2.16
N CYS A 158 -5.86 27.16 -3.00
CA CYS A 158 -5.55 25.74 -2.89
C CYS A 158 -5.48 25.03 -4.25
N LEU A 159 -4.27 24.94 -4.83
CA LEU A 159 -4.03 24.32 -6.14
C LEU A 159 -5.07 24.79 -7.18
N GLU A 160 -5.23 26.10 -7.32
CA GLU A 160 -6.37 26.75 -8.01
C GLU A 160 -6.51 26.32 -9.47
N ASN A 161 -5.39 25.99 -10.11
CA ASN A 161 -5.32 25.55 -11.50
C ASN A 161 -5.37 24.02 -11.64
N ARG A 162 -5.87 23.32 -10.63
CA ARG A 162 -6.06 21.87 -10.61
C ARG A 162 -7.47 21.52 -10.14
N GLN A 163 -7.95 20.35 -10.54
CA GLN A 163 -9.20 19.79 -10.02
C GLN A 163 -9.08 18.28 -9.83
N TRP A 164 -9.87 17.73 -8.92
CA TRP A 164 -10.02 16.29 -8.83
C TRP A 164 -10.74 15.75 -10.06
N TYR A 165 -10.23 14.64 -10.59
CA TYR A 165 -10.93 13.80 -11.54
C TYR A 165 -11.46 12.57 -10.82
N TYR A 166 -12.79 12.45 -10.74
CA TYR A 166 -13.49 11.37 -10.04
C TYR A 166 -13.82 10.18 -10.95
N GLY A 167 -13.43 10.21 -12.22
CA GLY A 167 -13.60 9.08 -13.12
C GLY A 167 -12.77 7.87 -12.69
N LEU A 168 -13.27 6.68 -13.00
CA LEU A 168 -12.63 5.40 -12.70
C LEU A 168 -11.66 4.96 -13.80
N ASP A 169 -11.72 5.62 -14.95
CA ASP A 169 -10.72 5.49 -15.99
C ASP A 169 -9.49 6.38 -15.72
N THR A 170 -8.47 6.26 -16.57
CA THR A 170 -7.26 7.09 -16.51
C THR A 170 -7.35 8.36 -17.37
N ASN A 171 -8.53 8.68 -17.94
CA ASN A 171 -8.75 9.77 -18.91
C ASN A 171 -8.98 11.14 -18.27
N HIS A 172 -8.21 11.46 -17.23
CA HIS A 172 -8.34 12.69 -16.47
C HIS A 172 -8.01 13.95 -17.29
N GLY A 173 -7.29 13.84 -18.42
CA GLY A 173 -6.94 14.99 -19.25
C GLY A 173 -6.01 15.99 -18.54
N ILE A 174 -5.88 17.19 -19.09
CA ILE A 174 -4.92 18.19 -18.60
C ILE A 174 -5.49 18.90 -17.36
N ASN A 175 -4.61 19.33 -16.43
CA ASN A 175 -4.94 20.12 -15.24
C ASN A 175 -5.91 19.43 -14.25
N ARG A 176 -6.14 18.13 -14.37
CA ARG A 176 -6.85 17.36 -13.34
C ARG A 176 -5.94 16.32 -12.71
N ILE A 177 -6.26 15.96 -11.48
CA ILE A 177 -5.54 14.94 -10.71
C ILE A 177 -6.46 13.73 -10.61
N ASN A 178 -6.01 12.58 -11.09
CA ASN A 178 -6.79 11.34 -11.02
C ASN A 178 -6.88 10.87 -9.57
N LEU A 179 -8.10 10.87 -9.01
CA LEU A 179 -8.33 10.49 -7.63
C LEU A 179 -7.99 9.01 -7.38
N VAL A 180 -8.31 8.11 -8.32
CA VAL A 180 -7.99 6.67 -8.18
C VAL A 180 -6.49 6.46 -8.10
N THR A 181 -5.69 7.17 -8.89
CA THR A 181 -4.22 7.08 -8.81
C THR A 181 -3.71 7.49 -7.43
N VAL A 182 -4.21 8.61 -6.88
CA VAL A 182 -3.83 9.05 -5.53
C VAL A 182 -4.32 8.03 -4.49
N LEU A 183 -5.53 7.50 -4.60
CA LEU A 183 -6.03 6.45 -3.69
C LEU A 183 -5.18 5.20 -3.66
N LEU A 184 -4.76 4.70 -4.83
CA LEU A 184 -3.90 3.52 -4.91
C LEU A 184 -2.57 3.77 -4.19
N HIS A 185 -2.02 4.97 -4.37
CA HIS A 185 -0.83 5.43 -3.67
C HIS A 185 -1.05 5.50 -2.14
N GLU A 186 -2.06 6.22 -1.68
CA GLU A 186 -2.33 6.41 -0.25
C GLU A 186 -2.62 5.10 0.48
N PHE A 187 -3.41 4.21 -0.13
CA PHE A 187 -3.72 2.91 0.48
C PHE A 187 -2.45 2.06 0.65
N SER A 188 -1.43 2.24 -0.20
CA SER A 188 -0.17 1.50 -0.09
C SER A 188 0.54 1.76 1.25
N HIS A 189 0.49 2.99 1.78
CA HIS A 189 1.08 3.34 3.07
C HIS A 189 0.43 2.54 4.21
N GLY A 190 -0.90 2.57 4.29
CA GLY A 190 -1.67 1.79 5.26
C GLY A 190 -1.44 0.28 5.15
N LEU A 191 -1.18 -0.21 3.93
CA LEU A 191 -0.88 -1.61 3.63
C LEU A 191 0.57 -2.01 3.92
N GLY A 192 1.45 -1.07 4.30
CA GLY A 192 2.82 -1.39 4.72
C GLY A 192 3.93 -0.63 4.03
N PHE A 193 3.63 0.22 3.06
CA PHE A 193 4.62 1.01 2.36
C PHE A 193 4.97 2.29 3.13
N GLN A 194 5.50 2.14 4.35
CA GLN A 194 5.89 3.26 5.21
C GLN A 194 6.90 2.81 6.28
N SER A 195 7.85 3.68 6.61
CA SER A 195 8.66 3.53 7.82
C SER A 195 7.95 4.12 9.04
N PHE A 196 8.32 3.64 10.23
CA PHE A 196 7.96 4.24 11.52
C PHE A 196 9.18 4.79 12.26
N THR A 197 10.30 4.93 11.54
CA THR A 197 11.50 5.59 12.04
C THR A 197 11.36 7.09 11.82
N ASP A 198 11.68 7.87 12.83
CA ASP A 198 11.76 9.32 12.73
C ASP A 198 12.97 9.71 11.86
N GLU A 199 12.73 10.35 10.72
CA GLU A 199 13.76 10.66 9.71
C GLU A 199 14.72 11.77 10.15
N GLU A 200 14.29 12.67 11.03
CA GLU A 200 15.09 13.80 11.52
C GLU A 200 16.07 13.37 12.61
N THR A 201 15.65 12.44 13.47
CA THR A 201 16.44 11.95 14.61
C THR A 201 17.03 10.56 14.38
N GLY A 202 16.54 9.82 13.38
CA GLY A 202 16.87 8.42 13.11
C GLY A 202 16.32 7.46 14.18
N ALA A 203 15.47 7.93 15.09
CA ALA A 203 14.95 7.12 16.18
C ALA A 203 13.84 6.17 15.70
N GLN A 204 14.01 4.89 15.99
CA GLN A 204 12.98 3.88 15.71
C GLN A 204 11.84 3.92 16.73
N ALA A 205 10.62 3.64 16.29
CA ALA A 205 9.44 3.62 17.16
C ALA A 205 9.65 2.70 18.38
N SER A 206 9.64 3.31 19.58
CA SER A 206 9.93 2.63 20.85
C SER A 206 11.24 1.84 20.87
N GLY A 207 12.22 2.20 20.03
CA GLY A 207 13.53 1.54 19.93
C GLY A 207 13.57 0.28 19.05
N PHE A 208 12.56 0.04 18.21
CA PHE A 208 12.50 -1.16 17.37
C PHE A 208 12.21 -0.82 15.92
N ALA A 209 12.93 -1.49 15.01
CA ALA A 209 12.72 -1.36 13.58
C ALA A 209 11.34 -1.88 13.14
N SER A 210 10.84 -1.32 12.05
CA SER A 210 9.73 -1.89 11.29
C SER A 210 10.20 -2.94 10.29
N ILE A 211 9.26 -3.76 9.79
CA ILE A 211 9.51 -4.70 8.69
C ILE A 211 9.97 -3.96 7.42
N TYR A 212 9.51 -2.73 7.21
CA TYR A 212 9.90 -1.87 6.09
C TYR A 212 11.38 -1.47 6.16
N ASP A 213 11.88 -1.14 7.36
CA ASP A 213 13.29 -0.75 7.58
C ASP A 213 14.30 -1.85 7.22
N ARG A 214 13.86 -3.12 7.18
CA ARG A 214 14.71 -4.25 6.73
C ARG A 214 15.04 -4.18 5.25
N PHE A 215 14.26 -3.45 4.46
CA PHE A 215 14.45 -3.32 3.03
C PHE A 215 15.01 -1.96 2.63
N LEU A 216 15.06 -0.97 3.53
CA LEU A 216 15.78 0.28 3.31
C LEU A 216 17.29 0.04 3.43
N PHE A 217 18.02 0.16 2.32
CA PHE A 217 19.47 -0.02 2.24
C PHE A 217 20.14 1.22 1.69
N ASP A 218 21.20 1.68 2.37
CA ASP A 218 21.99 2.82 1.90
C ASP A 218 23.28 2.36 1.24
N ASN A 219 23.47 2.74 -0.02
CA ASN A 219 24.64 2.36 -0.80
C ASN A 219 25.95 2.98 -0.32
N THR A 220 25.90 4.14 0.35
CA THR A 220 27.09 4.79 0.89
C THR A 220 27.53 4.12 2.18
N ALA A 221 26.58 3.82 3.08
CA ALA A 221 26.88 3.15 4.34
C ALA A 221 27.10 1.64 4.19
N GLY A 222 26.54 1.01 3.16
CA GLY A 222 26.57 -0.43 2.95
C GLY A 222 25.76 -1.21 3.99
N LYS A 223 24.69 -0.60 4.52
CA LYS A 223 23.88 -1.14 5.63
C LYS A 223 22.39 -1.02 5.34
N THR A 224 21.62 -1.95 5.87
CA THR A 224 20.17 -1.76 6.05
C THR A 224 19.88 -0.85 7.23
N TRP A 225 18.71 -0.21 7.25
CA TRP A 225 18.32 0.66 8.35
C TRP A 225 18.23 -0.06 9.71
N VAL A 226 18.02 -1.38 9.73
CA VAL A 226 18.05 -2.19 10.97
C VAL A 226 19.45 -2.31 11.56
N GLU A 227 20.49 -2.22 10.75
CA GLU A 227 21.90 -2.32 11.18
C GLU A 227 22.51 -0.96 11.54
N MET A 228 21.80 0.12 11.22
CA MET A 228 22.27 1.48 11.42
C MET A 228 22.07 1.98 12.85
N THR A 229 22.89 2.93 13.24
CA THR A 229 22.65 3.84 14.37
C THR A 229 21.64 4.93 13.98
N ASN A 230 21.13 5.68 14.96
CA ASN A 230 20.28 6.83 14.71
C ASN A 230 20.97 7.85 13.77
N ALA A 231 22.23 8.19 14.03
CA ALA A 231 22.98 9.15 13.21
C ALA A 231 23.16 8.68 11.76
N GLU A 232 23.38 7.38 11.54
CA GLU A 232 23.47 6.83 10.18
C GLU A 232 22.13 6.88 9.45
N ARG A 233 21.00 6.66 10.14
CA ARG A 233 19.67 6.79 9.53
C ARG A 233 19.34 8.23 9.15
N VAL A 234 19.71 9.22 9.98
CA VAL A 234 19.56 10.64 9.63
C VAL A 234 20.36 10.98 8.37
N ALA A 235 21.60 10.51 8.27
CA ALA A 235 22.42 10.72 7.07
C ALA A 235 21.81 10.04 5.84
N SER A 236 21.25 8.83 6.01
CA SER A 236 20.62 8.06 4.94
C SER A 236 19.31 8.66 4.43
N ALA A 237 18.49 9.24 5.33
CA ALA A 237 17.19 9.84 4.99
C ALA A 237 17.28 11.05 4.05
N ILE A 238 18.49 11.62 3.90
CA ILE A 238 18.78 12.74 2.99
C ILE A 238 19.81 12.38 1.91
N ASN A 239 20.06 11.08 1.69
CA ASN A 239 21.07 10.59 0.77
C ASN A 239 20.48 10.28 -0.62
N THR A 240 20.06 11.33 -1.32
CA THR A 240 19.41 11.26 -2.64
C THR A 240 20.16 10.33 -3.60
N GLY A 241 19.45 9.36 -4.16
CA GLY A 241 19.99 8.41 -5.13
C GLY A 241 20.80 7.24 -4.54
N ASN A 242 21.08 7.23 -3.24
CA ASN A 242 21.83 6.16 -2.57
C ASN A 242 20.97 5.32 -1.62
N LEU A 243 19.87 5.85 -1.07
CA LEU A 243 18.88 5.04 -0.38
C LEU A 243 18.05 4.26 -1.41
N VAL A 244 18.01 2.93 -1.27
CA VAL A 244 17.35 2.02 -2.20
C VAL A 244 16.52 0.97 -1.47
N TRP A 245 15.56 0.39 -2.18
CA TRP A 245 14.79 -0.76 -1.71
C TRP A 245 15.50 -2.08 -2.07
N ASN A 246 15.87 -2.84 -1.04
CA ASN A 246 16.66 -4.07 -1.14
C ASN A 246 15.83 -5.36 -1.03
N GLY A 247 14.58 -5.33 -1.49
CA GLY A 247 13.71 -6.51 -1.56
C GLY A 247 13.77 -7.20 -2.93
N PRO A 248 14.10 -8.50 -3.02
CA PRO A 248 14.39 -9.18 -4.29
C PRO A 248 13.19 -9.20 -5.26
N GLN A 249 11.97 -9.36 -4.75
CA GLN A 249 10.76 -9.33 -5.57
C GLN A 249 10.59 -7.96 -6.25
N VAL A 250 10.69 -6.89 -5.46
CA VAL A 250 10.56 -5.51 -5.97
C VAL A 250 11.68 -5.18 -6.95
N THR A 251 12.92 -5.64 -6.70
CA THR A 251 14.03 -5.47 -7.65
C THR A 251 13.72 -6.13 -9.00
N ASN A 252 13.16 -7.34 -9.00
CA ASN A 252 12.77 -8.03 -10.23
C ASN A 252 11.64 -7.29 -10.95
N ASP A 253 10.59 -6.92 -10.22
CA ASP A 253 9.40 -6.27 -10.81
C ASP A 253 9.75 -4.89 -11.37
N ALA A 254 10.65 -4.15 -10.70
CA ALA A 254 11.14 -2.85 -11.13
C ALA A 254 11.82 -2.85 -12.51
N ALA A 255 12.33 -4.00 -12.97
CA ALA A 255 12.86 -4.14 -14.32
C ALA A 255 11.78 -4.00 -15.39
N THR A 256 10.52 -4.33 -15.05
CA THR A 256 9.38 -4.31 -15.98
C THR A 256 8.53 -3.05 -15.87
N VAL A 257 8.52 -2.38 -14.70
CA VAL A 257 7.66 -1.22 -14.45
C VAL A 257 8.39 0.13 -14.44
N LEU A 258 9.70 0.18 -14.15
CA LEU A 258 10.46 1.43 -14.10
C LEU A 258 11.40 1.59 -15.29
N THR A 259 11.47 2.80 -15.83
CA THR A 259 12.41 3.16 -16.92
C THR A 259 13.72 3.76 -16.42
N GLY A 260 13.71 4.35 -15.23
CA GLY A 260 14.82 4.97 -14.52
C GLY A 260 14.77 4.66 -13.02
N GLY A 261 15.30 5.55 -12.18
CA GLY A 261 15.12 5.47 -10.73
C GLY A 261 15.71 4.23 -10.04
N LYS A 262 16.73 3.59 -10.64
CA LYS A 262 17.36 2.37 -10.10
C LYS A 262 18.86 2.56 -9.85
N ASP A 263 19.43 1.75 -8.96
CA ASP A 263 20.89 1.62 -8.84
C ASP A 263 21.48 0.63 -9.85
N SER A 264 22.80 0.42 -9.80
CA SER A 264 23.51 -0.50 -10.71
C SER A 264 23.14 -1.97 -10.53
N LEU A 265 22.47 -2.33 -9.42
CA LEU A 265 21.95 -3.67 -9.14
C LEU A 265 20.46 -3.79 -9.48
N GLY A 266 19.86 -2.75 -10.05
CA GLY A 266 18.44 -2.72 -10.42
C GLY A 266 17.49 -2.44 -9.26
N ARG A 267 18.00 -2.10 -8.07
CA ARG A 267 17.17 -1.77 -6.91
C ARG A 267 16.55 -0.39 -7.07
N PRO A 268 15.21 -0.23 -6.90
CA PRO A 268 14.58 1.08 -6.95
C PRO A 268 15.14 2.01 -5.88
N ARG A 269 15.33 3.27 -6.26
CA ARG A 269 15.72 4.36 -5.35
C ARG A 269 14.53 4.80 -4.53
N MET A 270 14.78 5.05 -3.26
CA MET A 270 13.82 5.67 -2.36
C MET A 270 13.99 7.18 -2.40
N PHE A 271 12.90 7.91 -2.22
CA PHE A 271 12.91 9.34 -2.09
C PHE A 271 13.62 9.73 -0.78
N ALA A 272 14.82 10.30 -0.87
CA ALA A 272 15.62 10.72 0.27
C ALA A 272 16.18 12.14 0.04
N PRO A 273 15.31 13.15 -0.13
CA PRO A 273 15.72 14.53 -0.44
C PRO A 273 16.54 15.17 0.68
N ASN A 274 17.29 16.22 0.34
CA ASN A 274 17.95 17.09 1.30
C ASN A 274 17.40 18.53 1.16
N PRO A 275 16.74 19.10 2.18
CA PRO A 275 16.44 18.50 3.49
C PRO A 275 15.35 17.42 3.43
N VAL A 276 15.10 16.75 4.57
CA VAL A 276 13.96 15.83 4.74
C VAL A 276 12.67 16.51 4.34
N ASP A 277 11.82 15.79 3.59
CA ASP A 277 10.45 16.19 3.30
C ASP A 277 9.50 15.38 4.18
N SER A 278 9.03 16.02 5.25
CA SER A 278 8.28 15.36 6.31
C SER A 278 7.01 14.69 5.77
N GLY A 279 6.89 13.38 6.01
CA GLY A 279 5.78 12.55 5.51
C GLY A 279 6.01 11.96 4.12
N SER A 280 7.07 12.38 3.42
CA SER A 280 7.42 11.88 2.08
C SER A 280 8.71 11.04 2.10
N SER A 281 9.75 11.56 2.75
CA SER A 281 11.08 10.94 2.81
C SER A 281 10.99 9.46 3.20
N VAL A 282 11.81 8.64 2.56
CA VAL A 282 12.02 7.18 2.73
C VAL A 282 10.80 6.26 2.55
N SER A 283 9.59 6.82 2.48
CA SER A 283 8.32 6.12 2.28
C SER A 283 7.74 6.34 0.87
N HIS A 284 8.54 6.89 -0.06
CA HIS A 284 8.20 7.11 -1.46
C HIS A 284 9.30 6.61 -2.39
N TRP A 285 8.95 6.32 -3.64
CA TRP A 285 9.93 6.12 -4.70
C TRP A 285 10.58 7.45 -5.12
N ASP A 286 11.85 7.41 -5.50
CA ASP A 286 12.53 8.58 -6.06
C ASP A 286 11.85 9.06 -7.35
N THR A 287 11.81 10.37 -7.56
CA THR A 287 11.14 11.01 -8.70
C THR A 287 11.84 10.84 -10.05
N VAL A 288 13.05 10.27 -10.09
CA VAL A 288 13.83 10.04 -11.34
C VAL A 288 13.52 8.71 -12.04
N ALA A 289 12.40 8.07 -11.70
CA ALA A 289 11.92 6.78 -12.26
C ALA A 289 11.48 6.84 -13.73
#